data_AF-A0AAW6PBZ6-F1
#
_entry.id   AF-A0AAW6PBZ6-F1
#
_cell.length_a   1.000
_cell.length_b   1.000
_cell.length_c   1.000
_cell.angle_alpha   90.00
_cell.angle_beta   90.00
_cell.angle_gamma   90.00
#
_symmetry.space_group_name_H-M   'P 1'
#
loop_
_entity.id
_entity.type
_entity.pdbx_description
1 polymer ?
#
loop_
_entity_poly.entity_id
_entity_poly.type
_entity_poly.pdbx_seq_one_letter_code
_entity_poly.pdbx_strand_id
1 'polypeptide(L)' 'MLEGVLDEYISIESSKLRYGVVIDPATLKIDVVATAALRAR' A
#
# COMPACT_ATOMS: atom_id res chain seq x y z
N MET A 1 -18.27 -0.09 -3.76
CA MET A 1 -18.52 0.33 -2.37
C MET A 1 -17.21 0.13 -1.63
N LEU A 2 -16.54 1.20 -1.19
CA LEU A 2 -15.32 1.09 -0.37
C LEU A 2 -15.79 0.83 1.07
N GLU A 3 -16.33 -0.37 1.31
CA GLU A 3 -16.78 -0.77 2.64
C GLU A 3 -15.57 -1.25 3.43
N GLY A 4 -15.15 -0.45 4.40
CA GLY A 4 -14.01 -0.72 5.25
C GLY A 4 -13.26 0.57 5.48
N VAL A 5 -13.76 1.40 6.39
CA VAL A 5 -13.00 2.51 6.94
C VAL A 5 -11.70 1.92 7.51
N LEU A 6 -10.58 2.14 6.81
CA LEU A 6 -9.26 1.72 7.28
C LEU A 6 -8.84 2.68 8.40
N ASP A 7 -9.29 2.40 9.61
CA ASP A 7 -8.94 3.12 10.83
C ASP A 7 -7.63 2.58 11.45
N GLU A 8 -6.77 1.98 10.63
CA GLU A 8 -5.57 1.26 11.04
C GLU A 8 -4.31 2.07 10.69
N TYR A 9 -3.60 2.56 11.71
CA TYR A 9 -2.24 3.06 11.54
C TYR A 9 -1.30 1.86 11.41
N ILE A 10 -0.84 1.61 10.18
CA ILE A 10 0.09 0.52 9.87
C ILE A 10 1.42 1.05 9.33
N SER A 11 2.48 0.26 9.47
CA SER A 11 3.78 0.61 8.87
C SER A 11 3.74 0.54 7.34
N ILE A 12 4.66 1.26 6.71
CA ILE A 12 4.89 1.20 5.25
C ILE A 12 5.12 -0.25 4.79
N GLU A 13 5.95 -1.00 5.53
CA GLU A 13 6.19 -2.42 5.25
C GLU A 13 4.92 -3.27 5.35
N SER A 14 4.07 -3.00 6.35
CA SER A 14 2.79 -3.70 6.50
C SER A 14 1.84 -3.43 5.34
N SER A 15 1.93 -2.25 4.71
CA SER A 15 1.08 -1.88 3.58
C SER A 15 1.35 -2.76 2.36
N LYS A 16 2.62 -3.12 2.16
CA LYS A 16 3.06 -4.04 1.10
C LYS A 16 2.57 -5.46 1.35
N LEU A 17 2.64 -5.92 2.60
CA LEU A 17 2.31 -7.30 2.96
C LEU A 17 0.79 -7.55 3.01
N ARG A 18 0.03 -6.62 3.61
CA ARG A 18 -1.41 -6.78 3.84
C ARG A 18 -2.27 -6.37 2.66
N TYR A 19 -1.88 -5.28 1.99
CA TYR A 19 -2.69 -4.66 0.94
C TYR A 19 -2.06 -4.74 -0.44
N GLY A 20 -0.85 -5.28 -0.55
CA GLY A 20 -0.10 -5.29 -1.81
C GLY A 20 0.12 -3.87 -2.34
N VAL A 21 0.32 -2.89 -1.45
CA VAL A 21 0.57 -1.48 -1.79
C VAL A 21 1.98 -1.11 -1.38
N VAL A 22 2.73 -0.53 -2.30
CA VAL A 22 4.05 0.02 -2.03
C VAL A 22 3.92 1.52 -1.78
N ILE A 23 4.42 1.99 -0.65
CA ILE A 23 4.46 3.42 -0.28
C ILE A 23 5.91 3.87 -0.33
N ASP A 24 6.16 5.00 -0.99
CA ASP A 24 7.45 5.66 -0.97
C ASP A 24 7.67 6.30 0.42
N PRO A 25 8.72 5.91 1.16
CA PRO A 25 8.97 6.42 2.51
C PRO A 25 9.41 7.90 2.55
N ALA A 26 9.93 8.45 1.46
CA ALA A 26 10.35 9.85 1.39
C ALA A 26 9.16 10.79 1.16
N THR A 27 8.13 10.31 0.46
CA THR A 27 6.97 11.15 0.08
C THR A 27 5.67 10.73 0.75
N LEU A 28 5.64 9.55 1.38
CA LEU A 28 4.46 8.89 1.95
C LEU A 28 3.31 8.72 0.94
N LYS A 29 3.63 8.68 -0.35
CA LYS A 29 2.68 8.45 -1.44
C LYS A 29 2.79 7.02 -1.95
N ILE A 30 1.71 6.54 -2.56
CA ILE A 30 1.72 5.24 -3.23
C ILE A 30 2.66 5.29 -4.43
N ASP A 31 3.61 4.35 -4.49
CA ASP A 31 4.35 4.05 -5.71
C ASP A 31 3.46 3.18 -6.59
N VAL A 32 2.83 3.80 -7.58
CA VAL A 32 1.88 3.15 -8.48
C VAL A 32 2.57 2.08 -9.33
N VAL A 33 3.81 2.31 -9.76
CA VAL A 33 4.55 1.39 -10.63
C VAL A 33 4.95 0.14 -9.85
N ALA A 34 5.57 0.32 -8.69
CA ALA A 34 5.96 -0.80 -7.83
C ALA A 34 4.75 -1.58 -7.31
N THR A 35 3.64 -0.88 -7.00
CA THR A 35 2.38 -1.52 -6.61
C THR A 35 1.80 -2.38 -7.73
N ALA A 36 1.78 -1.88 -8.97
CA ALA A 36 1.30 -2.64 -10.11
C ALA A 36 2.15 -3.91 -10.35
N ALA A 37 3.48 -3.78 -10.31
CA ALA A 37 4.38 -4.92 -10.45
C ALA A 37 4.18 -5.96 -9.32
N LEU A 38 3.97 -5.50 -8.08
CA LEU A 38 3.72 -6.37 -6.92
C LEU A 38 2.41 -7.15 -7.03
N ARG A 39 1.40 -6.61 -7.70
CA ARG A 39 0.07 -7.23 -7.85
C ARG A 39 -0.07 -8.09 -9.09
N ALA A 40 0.84 -7.95 -10.05
CA ALA A 40 0.87 -8.77 -11.26
C ALA A 40 1.48 -10.17 -11.05
N ARG A 41 1.88 -10.50 -9.83
CA ARG A 41 2.49 -11.79 -9.45
C ARG A 41 1.48 -12.74 -8.84
#